data_AF-A0A381U397-F1
#
_entry.id   AF-A0A381U397-F1
#
_cell.length_a   1.000
_cell.length_b   1.000
_cell.length_c   1.000
_cell.angle_alpha   90.00
_cell.angle_beta   90.00
_cell.angle_gamma   90.00
#
_symmetry.space_group_name_H-M   'P 1'
#
loop_
_entity.id
_entity.type
_entity.pdbx_description
1 polymer ?
#
loop_
_entity_poly.entity_id
_entity_poly.type
_entity_poly.pdbx_seq_one_letter_code
_entity_poly.pdbx_strand_id
1 'polypeptide(L)'
;MKLWILILCTVAFAAQSGEGALSPAVAHWKTLTTEEKETFIYSYLVQVYETHKELEESQGFGGITQWYYENRAETVYGIFDRMYDNKIELSEMVKWVDEYYSHGEYANSPFFDALVFALRFSEASGATMWQKYENLKFDKIKPGKG
;
A
#
# COMPACT_ATOMS: atom_id res chain seq x y z
N MET A 1 21.79 23.79 -34.96
CA MET A 1 21.55 22.39 -34.51
C MET A 1 22.15 22.07 -33.15
N LYS A 2 23.44 22.38 -32.87
CA LYS A 2 24.09 22.03 -31.58
C LYS A 2 23.43 22.63 -30.32
N LEU A 3 22.95 23.88 -30.38
CA LEU A 3 22.32 24.55 -29.23
C LEU A 3 20.95 23.96 -28.86
N TRP A 4 20.15 23.60 -29.88
CA TRP A 4 18.83 22.99 -29.68
C TRP A 4 18.90 21.59 -29.09
N ILE A 5 19.93 20.82 -29.46
CA ILE A 5 20.22 19.49 -28.88
C ILE A 5 20.63 19.63 -27.41
N LEU A 6 21.45 20.64 -27.08
CA LEU A 6 21.83 20.94 -25.70
C LEU A 6 20.63 21.34 -24.84
N ILE A 7 19.72 22.17 -25.37
CA ILE A 7 18.48 22.57 -24.69
C ILE A 7 17.57 21.36 -24.47
N LEU A 8 17.37 20.49 -25.48
CA LEU A 8 16.57 19.28 -25.34
C LEU A 8 17.14 18.31 -24.29
N CYS A 9 18.47 18.15 -24.26
CA CYS A 9 19.13 17.32 -23.26
C CYS A 9 19.00 17.89 -21.84
N THR A 10 19.08 19.22 -21.67
CA THR A 10 18.90 19.84 -20.35
C THR A 10 17.46 19.76 -19.83
N VAL A 11 16.45 19.81 -20.72
CA VAL A 11 15.04 19.64 -20.32
C VAL A 11 14.73 18.18 -19.96
N ALA A 12 15.31 17.21 -20.69
CA ALA A 12 15.18 15.79 -20.36
C ALA A 12 15.85 15.41 -19.02
N PHE A 13 16.98 16.05 -18.68
CA PHE A 13 17.64 15.87 -17.38
C PHE A 13 16.90 16.58 -16.24
N ALA A 14 16.27 17.74 -16.49
CA ALA A 14 15.45 18.44 -15.50
C ALA A 14 14.15 17.68 -15.16
N ALA A 15 13.61 16.87 -16.07
CA ALA A 15 12.45 16.00 -15.80
C ALA A 15 12.78 14.79 -14.90
N GLN A 16 14.06 14.52 -14.62
CA GLN A 16 14.50 13.42 -13.74
C GLN A 16 14.74 13.86 -12.28
N SER A 17 14.54 15.14 -11.93
CA SER A 17 14.56 15.54 -10.52
C SER A 17 13.32 14.94 -9.84
N GLY A 18 13.55 13.96 -8.95
CA GLY A 18 12.53 13.11 -8.29
C GLY A 18 11.50 13.81 -7.40
N GLU A 19 11.36 15.12 -7.48
CA GLU A 19 10.23 15.88 -6.93
C GLU A 19 9.11 15.93 -7.98
N GLY A 20 8.31 14.85 -8.05
CA GLY A 20 7.07 14.84 -8.84
C GLY A 20 6.86 13.65 -9.79
N ALA A 21 7.87 12.79 -9.99
CA ALA A 21 7.67 11.53 -10.70
C ALA A 21 6.91 10.56 -9.79
N LEU A 22 5.72 10.10 -10.20
CA LEU A 22 4.93 9.10 -9.47
C LEU A 22 5.64 7.74 -9.47
N SER A 23 5.52 6.97 -8.38
CA SER A 23 5.95 5.57 -8.42
C SER A 23 5.16 4.79 -9.48
N PRO A 24 5.74 3.76 -10.12
CA PRO A 24 5.01 2.95 -11.10
C PRO A 24 3.71 2.35 -10.55
N ALA A 25 3.70 1.99 -9.26
CA ALA A 25 2.51 1.49 -8.58
C ALA A 25 1.41 2.57 -8.48
N VAL A 26 1.77 3.79 -8.09
CA VAL A 26 0.84 4.92 -8.00
C VAL A 26 0.34 5.33 -9.37
N ALA A 27 1.24 5.39 -10.36
CA ALA A 27 0.89 5.69 -11.74
C ALA A 27 -0.10 4.67 -12.29
N HIS A 28 0.15 3.37 -12.11
CA HIS A 28 -0.77 2.32 -12.53
C HIS A 28 -2.11 2.41 -11.79
N TRP A 29 -2.08 2.52 -10.46
CA TRP A 29 -3.29 2.65 -9.63
C TRP A 29 -4.22 3.78 -10.10
N LYS A 30 -3.67 4.92 -10.49
CA LYS A 30 -4.42 6.07 -11.00
C LYS A 30 -5.07 5.85 -12.37
N THR A 31 -4.62 4.85 -13.14
CA THR A 31 -5.23 4.50 -14.43
C THR A 31 -6.41 3.53 -14.31
N LEU A 32 -6.58 2.89 -13.16
CA LEU A 32 -7.58 1.85 -12.96
C LEU A 32 -8.95 2.45 -12.61
N THR A 33 -10.01 1.84 -13.16
CA THR A 33 -11.38 2.00 -12.67
C THR A 33 -11.55 1.37 -11.29
N THR A 34 -12.66 1.66 -10.60
CA THR A 34 -12.93 1.10 -9.27
C THR A 34 -12.93 -0.44 -9.28
N GLU A 35 -13.59 -1.07 -10.25
CA GLU A 35 -13.65 -2.54 -10.36
C GLU A 35 -12.26 -3.15 -10.64
N GLU A 36 -11.45 -2.48 -11.46
CA GLU A 36 -10.06 -2.90 -11.72
C GLU A 36 -9.17 -2.74 -10.48
N LYS A 37 -9.40 -1.72 -9.66
CA LYS A 37 -8.69 -1.55 -8.38
C LYS A 37 -9.03 -2.64 -7.38
N GLU A 38 -10.30 -3.04 -7.29
CA GLU A 38 -10.70 -4.18 -6.46
C GLU A 38 -10.03 -5.48 -6.92
N THR A 39 -10.02 -5.71 -8.23
CA THR A 39 -9.32 -6.85 -8.85
C THR A 39 -7.82 -6.81 -8.57
N PHE A 40 -7.19 -5.63 -8.67
CA PHE A 40 -5.78 -5.42 -8.38
C PHE A 40 -5.45 -5.72 -6.91
N ILE A 41 -6.23 -5.19 -5.96
CA ILE A 41 -6.07 -5.49 -4.53
C ILE A 41 -6.18 -7.00 -4.31
N TYR A 42 -7.26 -7.62 -4.78
CA TYR A 42 -7.50 -9.04 -4.53
C TYR A 42 -6.37 -9.91 -5.11
N SER A 43 -5.92 -9.60 -6.32
CA SER A 43 -4.79 -10.29 -6.96
C SER A 43 -3.50 -10.17 -6.15
N TYR A 44 -3.22 -8.98 -5.62
CA TYR A 44 -2.06 -8.74 -4.75
C TYR A 44 -2.14 -9.57 -3.45
N LEU A 45 -3.32 -9.60 -2.80
CA LEU A 45 -3.52 -10.38 -1.57
C LEU A 45 -3.29 -11.87 -1.82
N VAL A 46 -3.87 -12.42 -2.89
CA VAL A 46 -3.69 -13.81 -3.29
C VAL A 46 -2.21 -14.09 -3.58
N GLN A 47 -1.53 -13.22 -4.32
CA GLN A 47 -0.11 -13.42 -4.64
C GLN A 47 0.77 -13.49 -3.38
N VAL A 48 0.53 -12.63 -2.40
CA VAL A 48 1.28 -12.64 -1.13
C VAL A 48 0.99 -13.91 -0.33
N TYR A 49 -0.27 -14.32 -0.28
CA TYR A 49 -0.67 -15.57 0.35
C TYR A 49 0.06 -16.78 -0.25
N GLU A 50 -0.02 -16.94 -1.57
CA GLU A 50 0.60 -18.06 -2.29
C GLU A 50 2.13 -18.04 -2.15
N THR A 51 2.75 -16.86 -2.21
CA THR A 51 4.20 -16.73 -1.99
C THR A 51 4.60 -17.19 -0.59
N HIS A 52 3.83 -16.83 0.44
CA HIS A 52 4.13 -17.29 1.79
C HIS A 52 3.99 -18.81 1.92
N LYS A 53 2.97 -19.42 1.29
CA LYS A 53 2.80 -20.88 1.25
C LYS A 53 3.93 -21.59 0.54
N GLU A 54 4.37 -21.07 -0.61
CA GLU A 54 5.53 -21.62 -1.31
C GLU A 54 6.82 -21.51 -0.47
N LEU A 55 6.99 -20.43 0.30
CA LEU A 55 8.12 -20.29 1.23
C LEU A 55 8.05 -21.29 2.40
N GLU A 56 6.87 -21.51 2.99
CA GLU A 56 6.66 -22.53 4.03
C GLU A 56 7.04 -23.93 3.50
N GLU A 57 6.61 -24.26 2.29
CA GLU A 57 6.88 -25.56 1.66
C GLU A 57 8.35 -25.75 1.27
N SER A 58 8.99 -24.70 0.72
CA SER A 58 10.34 -24.82 0.16
C SER A 58 11.47 -24.53 1.15
N GLN A 59 11.26 -23.62 2.11
CA GLN A 59 12.28 -23.15 3.06
C GLN A 59 11.97 -23.51 4.52
N GLY A 60 10.78 -24.05 4.82
CA GLY A 60 10.29 -24.24 6.18
C GLY A 60 9.93 -22.90 6.85
N PHE A 61 9.74 -22.91 8.18
CA PHE A 61 9.19 -21.76 8.92
C PHE A 61 10.23 -20.75 9.43
N GLY A 62 11.51 -20.91 9.10
CA GLY A 62 12.59 -20.04 9.58
C GLY A 62 13.05 -18.99 8.57
N GLY A 63 13.94 -18.09 9.00
CA GLY A 63 14.69 -17.21 8.10
C GLY A 63 13.80 -16.35 7.20
N ILE A 64 13.86 -16.58 5.89
CA ILE A 64 13.13 -15.79 4.90
C ILE A 64 11.61 -15.95 5.03
N THR A 65 11.12 -17.13 5.41
CA THR A 65 9.68 -17.37 5.57
C THR A 65 9.12 -16.53 6.71
N GLN A 66 9.79 -16.54 7.86
CA GLN A 66 9.40 -15.71 9.00
C GLN A 66 9.48 -14.22 8.67
N TRP A 67 10.57 -13.78 8.01
CA TRP A 67 10.67 -12.39 7.58
C TRP A 67 9.54 -12.00 6.63
N TYR A 68 9.21 -12.85 5.66
CA TYR A 68 8.12 -12.59 4.72
C TYR A 68 6.76 -12.55 5.42
N TYR A 69 6.53 -13.41 6.41
CA TYR A 69 5.35 -13.35 7.26
C TYR A 69 5.22 -12.00 7.94
N GLU A 70 6.21 -11.62 8.75
CA GLU A 70 6.22 -10.40 9.57
C GLU A 70 6.14 -9.11 8.73
N ASN A 71 6.67 -9.13 7.49
CA ASN A 71 6.79 -7.93 6.67
C ASN A 71 5.77 -7.88 5.53
N ARG A 72 5.07 -8.96 5.21
CA ARG A 72 4.10 -9.03 4.09
C ARG A 72 2.85 -9.82 4.46
N ALA A 73 3.00 -11.10 4.80
CA ALA A 73 1.86 -12.00 4.88
C ALA A 73 0.92 -11.69 6.05
N GLU A 74 1.43 -11.26 7.20
CA GLU A 74 0.61 -10.92 8.39
C GLU A 74 -0.45 -9.85 8.06
N THR A 75 -0.07 -8.80 7.35
CA THR A 75 -1.02 -7.75 6.91
C THR A 75 -2.09 -8.32 5.98
N VAL A 76 -1.68 -9.19 5.04
CA VAL A 76 -2.60 -9.81 4.08
C VAL A 76 -3.57 -10.76 4.76
N TYR A 77 -3.09 -11.56 5.73
CA TYR A 77 -3.94 -12.39 6.57
C TYR A 77 -4.95 -11.56 7.37
N GLY A 78 -4.51 -10.45 7.97
CA GLY A 78 -5.41 -9.52 8.67
C GLY A 78 -6.50 -8.95 7.76
N ILE A 79 -6.19 -8.65 6.50
CA ILE A 79 -7.20 -8.21 5.51
C ILE A 79 -8.18 -9.34 5.20
N PHE A 80 -7.69 -10.56 4.92
CA PHE A 80 -8.56 -11.71 4.65
C PHE A 80 -9.49 -12.05 5.82
N ASP A 81 -8.98 -12.03 7.05
CA ASP A 81 -9.79 -12.29 8.25
C ASP A 81 -10.93 -11.28 8.40
N ARG A 82 -10.64 -10.00 8.15
CA ARG A 82 -11.67 -8.95 8.20
C ARG A 82 -12.69 -9.06 7.08
N MET A 83 -12.25 -9.44 5.87
CA MET A 83 -13.16 -9.70 4.75
C MET A 83 -14.07 -10.91 5.06
N TYR A 84 -13.49 -11.99 5.60
CA TYR A 84 -14.21 -13.19 6.02
C TYR A 84 -15.27 -12.88 7.08
N ASP A 85 -14.93 -12.03 8.05
CA ASP A 85 -15.84 -11.57 9.10
C ASP A 85 -16.86 -10.52 8.62
N ASN A 86 -16.88 -10.16 7.32
CA ASN A 86 -17.70 -9.08 6.75
C ASN A 86 -17.49 -7.71 7.46
N LYS A 87 -16.29 -7.46 7.98
CA LYS A 87 -15.89 -6.21 8.65
C LYS A 87 -15.30 -5.18 7.68
N ILE A 88 -15.00 -5.59 6.45
CA ILE A 88 -14.49 -4.73 5.39
C ILE A 88 -14.80 -5.33 4.02
N GLU A 89 -15.07 -4.48 3.04
CA GLU A 89 -15.18 -4.87 1.62
C GLU A 89 -13.99 -4.37 0.80
N LEU A 90 -13.74 -4.98 -0.38
CA LEU A 90 -12.72 -4.50 -1.31
C LEU A 90 -12.98 -3.04 -1.73
N SER A 91 -14.24 -2.67 -1.92
CA SER A 91 -14.64 -1.30 -2.26
C SER A 91 -14.22 -0.29 -1.19
N GLU A 92 -14.20 -0.68 0.10
CA GLU A 92 -13.71 0.15 1.19
C GLU A 92 -12.19 0.22 1.22
N MET A 93 -11.50 -0.88 0.93
CA MET A 93 -10.04 -0.88 0.75
C MET A 93 -9.61 0.08 -0.36
N VAL A 94 -10.31 0.05 -1.50
CA VAL A 94 -10.07 0.99 -2.62
C VAL A 94 -10.17 2.44 -2.15
N LYS A 95 -11.22 2.78 -1.39
CA LYS A 95 -11.39 4.15 -0.84
C LYS A 95 -10.20 4.57 0.03
N TRP A 96 -9.69 3.69 0.89
CA TRP A 96 -8.57 4.03 1.77
C TRP A 96 -7.24 4.13 1.04
N VAL A 97 -7.02 3.31 0.01
CA VAL A 97 -5.83 3.44 -0.85
C VAL A 97 -5.90 4.71 -1.69
N ASP A 98 -7.08 5.07 -2.20
CA ASP A 98 -7.29 6.35 -2.91
C ASP A 98 -7.06 7.55 -1.98
N GLU A 99 -7.57 7.49 -0.75
CA GLU A 99 -7.32 8.52 0.27
C GLU A 99 -5.82 8.64 0.54
N TYR A 100 -5.12 7.53 0.76
CA TYR A 100 -3.67 7.52 0.96
C TYR A 100 -2.93 8.21 -0.20
N TYR A 101 -3.21 7.84 -1.45
CA TYR A 101 -2.53 8.45 -2.60
C TYR A 101 -3.03 9.84 -3.02
N SER A 102 -4.07 10.36 -2.37
CA SER A 102 -4.53 11.74 -2.55
C SER A 102 -3.56 12.75 -1.91
N HIS A 103 -2.81 12.36 -0.88
CA HIS A 103 -1.82 13.22 -0.24
C HIS A 103 -0.51 13.16 -1.01
N GLY A 104 -0.04 14.32 -1.48
CA GLY A 104 1.14 14.43 -2.36
C GLY A 104 2.43 13.84 -1.77
N GLU A 105 2.55 13.78 -0.44
CA GLU A 105 3.68 13.16 0.26
C GLU A 105 3.77 11.63 0.04
N TYR A 106 2.65 10.97 -0.28
CA TYR A 106 2.61 9.52 -0.55
C TYR A 106 2.65 9.19 -2.05
N ALA A 107 2.87 10.17 -2.93
CA ALA A 107 2.93 9.99 -4.38
C ALA A 107 4.03 9.02 -4.85
N ASN A 108 5.00 8.73 -3.97
CA ASN A 108 6.11 7.80 -4.20
C ASN A 108 6.12 6.59 -3.27
N SER A 109 5.08 6.42 -2.46
CA SER A 109 5.01 5.31 -1.52
C SER A 109 4.78 3.97 -2.25
N PRO A 110 5.35 2.87 -1.74
CA PRO A 110 5.01 1.51 -2.14
C PRO A 110 3.52 1.20 -1.94
N PHE A 111 2.95 0.37 -2.81
CA PHE A 111 1.56 -0.10 -2.67
C PHE A 111 1.29 -0.85 -1.38
N PHE A 112 2.26 -1.61 -0.88
CA PHE A 112 2.12 -2.31 0.39
C PHE A 112 1.87 -1.35 1.56
N ASP A 113 2.48 -0.16 1.57
CA ASP A 113 2.28 0.83 2.63
C ASP A 113 0.85 1.40 2.60
N ALA A 114 0.29 1.58 1.39
CA ALA A 114 -1.11 1.97 1.22
C ALA A 114 -2.08 0.87 1.71
N LEU A 115 -1.75 -0.41 1.51
CA LEU A 115 -2.53 -1.53 2.05
C LEU A 115 -2.46 -1.60 3.58
N VAL A 116 -1.28 -1.41 4.17
CA VAL A 116 -1.12 -1.33 5.64
C VAL A 116 -1.94 -0.18 6.20
N PHE A 117 -1.93 0.99 5.54
CA PHE A 117 -2.78 2.12 5.88
C PHE A 117 -4.25 1.73 5.82
N ALA A 118 -4.70 1.13 4.72
CA ALA A 118 -6.10 0.72 4.54
C ALA A 118 -6.58 -0.27 5.62
N LEU A 119 -5.76 -1.27 5.96
CA LEU A 119 -6.06 -2.21 7.05
C LEU A 119 -6.23 -1.47 8.39
N ARG A 120 -5.27 -0.63 8.76
CA ARG A 120 -5.34 0.15 10.02
C ARG A 120 -6.55 1.08 10.07
N PHE A 121 -6.92 1.70 8.95
CA PHE A 121 -8.13 2.53 8.86
C PHE A 121 -9.41 1.72 8.99
N SER A 122 -9.42 0.47 8.55
CA SER A 122 -10.54 -0.42 8.76
C SER A 122 -10.67 -0.84 10.23
N GLU A 123 -9.55 -0.96 10.94
CA GLU A 123 -9.50 -1.31 12.37
C GLU A 123 -9.81 -0.12 13.30
N ALA A 124 -9.48 1.10 12.87
CA ALA A 124 -9.71 2.31 13.64
C ALA A 124 -11.19 2.50 13.98
N SER A 125 -11.48 2.64 15.27
CA SER A 125 -12.80 3.04 15.77
C SER A 125 -13.14 4.46 15.31
N GLY A 126 -14.42 4.78 15.11
CA GLY A 126 -14.88 6.10 14.66
C GLY A 126 -15.94 6.01 13.57
N ALA A 127 -16.95 6.89 13.62
CA ALA A 127 -18.07 6.92 12.68
C ALA A 127 -17.77 7.73 11.42
N THR A 128 -16.73 8.58 11.42
CA THR A 128 -16.36 9.45 10.30
C THR A 128 -14.87 9.35 9.94
N MET A 129 -14.50 9.71 8.71
CA MET A 129 -13.10 9.67 8.22
C MET A 129 -12.15 10.48 9.11
N TRP A 130 -12.59 11.66 9.56
CA TRP A 130 -11.80 12.52 10.43
C TRP A 130 -11.53 11.88 11.79
N GLN A 131 -12.54 11.24 12.40
CA GLN A 131 -12.38 10.55 13.69
C GLN A 131 -11.38 9.40 13.59
N LYS A 132 -11.44 8.62 12.49
CA LYS A 132 -10.47 7.54 12.24
C LYS A 132 -9.05 8.10 12.06
N TYR A 133 -8.91 9.20 11.33
CA TYR A 133 -7.63 9.87 11.11
C TYR A 133 -7.02 10.44 12.41
N GLU A 134 -7.83 11.04 13.28
CA GLU A 134 -7.41 11.46 14.62
C GLU A 134 -6.96 10.26 15.46
N ASN A 135 -7.77 9.21 15.54
CA ASN A 135 -7.42 8.02 16.32
C ASN A 135 -6.08 7.40 15.87
N LEU A 136 -5.81 7.35 14.57
CA LEU A 136 -4.55 6.84 14.03
C LEU A 136 -3.35 7.75 14.26
N LYS A 137 -3.55 9.07 14.40
CA LYS A 137 -2.51 10.02 14.83
C LYS A 137 -2.16 9.85 16.31
N PHE A 138 -3.14 9.52 17.15
CA PHE A 138 -2.95 9.39 18.60
C PHE A 138 -2.54 7.97 19.05
N ASP A 139 -2.72 6.95 18.22
CA ASP A 139 -2.29 5.56 18.49
C ASP A 139 -0.77 5.33 18.38
N LYS A 140 0.04 6.39 18.29
CA LYS A 140 1.47 6.34 18.63
C LYS A 140 1.76 7.24 19.82
N ILE A 141 1.49 6.78 21.05
CA ILE A 141 2.47 6.56 22.14
C ILE A 141 1.83 5.64 23.21
N LYS A 142 2.21 4.35 23.24
CA LYS A 142 2.57 3.72 24.51
C LYS A 142 3.92 3.02 24.36
N PRO A 143 4.95 3.42 25.13
CA PRO A 143 6.17 2.65 25.27
C PRO A 143 5.87 1.37 26.03
N GLY A 144 6.68 0.34 25.83
CA GLY A 144 6.44 -0.99 26.39
C GLY A 144 6.35 -1.06 27.92
N LYS A 145 5.93 -2.27 28.32
CA LYS A 145 5.91 -2.92 29.63
C LYS A 145 4.63 -2.81 30.46
N GLY A 146 3.98 -3.96 30.54
CA GLY A 146 3.21 -4.49 31.66
C GLY A 146 3.16 -5.99 31.46
#